data_AF-A0A8J8GY43-F1
#
_entry.id   AF-A0A8J8GY43-F1
#
_cell.length_a   1.000
_cell.length_b   1.000
_cell.length_c   1.000
_cell.angle_alpha   90.00
_cell.angle_beta   90.00
_cell.angle_gamma   90.00
#
_symmetry.space_group_name_H-M   'P 1'
#
loop_
_entity.id
_entity.type
_entity.pdbx_description
1 polymer ?
#
loop_
_entity_poly.entity_id
_entity_poly.type
_entity_poly.pdbx_seq_one_letter_code
_entity_poly.pdbx_strand_id
1 'polypeptide(L)'
;MESETLAGQADLLGRQVAHWTPARWSGRGDAVYALVQRLADAAAAAEGQPRRTVPRLADTVLPDQIRVIVADLLAAAPTASVAEALAADIRATRLAL
;
A
#
# COMPACT_ATOMS: atom_id res chain seq x y z
N MET A 1 -21.90 -5.55 5.45
CA MET A 1 -20.63 -5.39 4.72
C MET A 1 -19.57 -5.29 5.81
N GLU A 2 -18.90 -6.41 6.12
CA GLU A 2 -17.81 -6.40 7.10
C GLU A 2 -16.80 -5.35 6.67
N SER A 3 -16.45 -4.41 7.55
CA SER A 3 -15.46 -3.39 7.25
C SER A 3 -14.15 -4.09 6.87
N GLU A 4 -13.76 -4.00 5.59
CA GLU A 4 -12.48 -4.54 5.13
C GLU A 4 -11.36 -3.76 5.81
N THR A 5 -10.63 -4.41 6.71
CA THR A 5 -9.54 -3.76 7.44
C THR A 5 -8.40 -3.42 6.49
N LEU A 6 -7.68 -2.32 6.77
CA LEU A 6 -6.51 -1.89 6.02
C LEU A 6 -5.49 -3.03 5.84
N ALA A 7 -5.19 -3.75 6.93
CA ALA A 7 -4.30 -4.91 6.92
C ALA A 7 -4.81 -6.04 6.00
N GLY A 8 -6.12 -6.31 6.04
CA GLY A 8 -6.73 -7.34 5.20
C GLY A 8 -6.62 -7.02 3.71
N GLN A 9 -6.90 -5.78 3.30
CA GLN A 9 -6.75 -5.38 1.90
C GLN A 9 -5.28 -5.42 1.45
N ALA A 10 -4.35 -5.01 2.32
CA ALA A 10 -2.92 -5.06 2.04
C ALA A 10 -2.43 -6.49 1.79
N ASP A 11 -2.86 -7.44 2.63
CA ASP A 11 -2.51 -8.85 2.48
C ASP A 11 -3.08 -9.44 1.18
N LEU A 12 -4.35 -9.14 0.84
CA LEU A 12 -4.97 -9.57 -0.42
C LEU A 12 -4.21 -9.06 -1.65
N LEU A 13 -3.86 -7.77 -1.68
CA LEU A 13 -3.06 -7.19 -2.77
C LEU A 13 -1.67 -7.84 -2.81
N GLY A 14 -0.99 -7.91 -1.67
CA GLY A 14 0.33 -8.51 -1.56
C GLY A 14 0.37 -9.94 -2.09
N ARG A 15 -0.62 -10.77 -1.76
CA ARG A 15 -0.72 -12.15 -2.29
C ARG A 15 -0.99 -12.20 -3.79
N GLN A 16 -1.86 -11.32 -4.30
CA GLN A 16 -2.19 -11.24 -5.74
C GLN A 16 -0.94 -10.96 -6.59
N VAL A 17 -0.04 -10.10 -6.12
CA VAL A 17 1.13 -9.66 -6.89
C VAL A 17 2.46 -10.28 -6.46
N ALA A 18 2.51 -11.04 -5.35
CA ALA A 18 3.75 -11.63 -4.82
C ALA A 18 4.51 -12.53 -5.81
N HIS A 19 3.79 -13.19 -6.71
CA HIS A 19 4.35 -14.15 -7.67
C HIS A 19 4.54 -13.57 -9.07
N TRP A 20 4.31 -12.26 -9.24
CA TRP A 20 4.41 -11.63 -10.56
C TRP A 20 5.86 -11.50 -11.00
N THR A 21 6.13 -11.93 -12.23
CA THR A 21 7.42 -11.76 -12.89
C THR A 21 7.60 -10.32 -13.40
N PRO A 22 8.84 -9.87 -13.71
CA PRO A 22 9.07 -8.55 -14.28
C PRO A 22 8.21 -8.24 -15.53
N ALA A 23 8.00 -9.25 -16.40
CA ALA A 23 7.15 -9.10 -17.57
C ALA A 23 5.69 -8.80 -17.22
N ARG A 24 5.16 -9.40 -16.16
CA ARG A 24 3.79 -9.14 -15.69
C ARG A 24 3.67 -7.78 -14.98
N TRP A 25 4.74 -7.33 -14.34
CA TRP A 25 4.82 -6.01 -13.72
C TRP A 25 4.88 -4.84 -14.72
N SER A 26 5.41 -5.07 -15.92
CA SER A 26 5.55 -4.05 -16.96
C SER A 26 4.24 -3.27 -17.19
N GLY A 27 4.29 -1.96 -16.96
CA GLY A 27 3.14 -1.04 -17.09
C GLY A 27 2.13 -1.04 -15.94
N ARG A 28 2.33 -1.88 -14.92
CA ARG A 28 1.45 -2.00 -13.73
C ARG A 28 2.12 -1.52 -12.43
N GLY A 29 3.45 -1.50 -12.39
CA GLY A 29 4.22 -1.10 -11.20
C GLY A 29 3.93 0.32 -10.70
N ASP A 30 3.65 1.26 -11.60
CA ASP A 30 3.48 2.67 -11.22
C ASP A 30 2.21 2.92 -10.40
N ALA A 31 1.12 2.20 -10.68
CA ALA A 31 -0.11 2.30 -9.89
C ALA A 31 0.11 1.79 -8.45
N VAL A 32 0.83 0.69 -8.31
CA VAL A 32 1.16 0.08 -7.02
C VAL A 32 2.19 0.93 -6.26
N TYR A 33 3.17 1.49 -6.95
CA TYR A 33 4.13 2.41 -6.36
C TYR A 33 3.47 3.72 -5.89
N ALA A 34 2.51 4.26 -6.65
CA ALA A 34 1.73 5.43 -6.23
C ALA A 34 0.90 5.12 -4.96
N LEU A 35 0.33 3.91 -4.86
CA LEU A 35 -0.34 3.45 -3.63
C LEU A 35 0.64 3.38 -2.45
N VAL A 36 1.84 2.81 -2.66
CA VAL A 36 2.92 2.76 -1.66
C VAL A 36 3.27 4.17 -1.15
N GLN A 37 3.44 5.15 -2.06
CA GLN A 37 3.70 6.53 -1.66
C GLN A 37 2.56 7.12 -0.82
N ARG A 38 1.30 6.89 -1.21
CA ARG A 38 0.13 7.38 -0.43
C ARG A 38 0.09 6.80 0.98
N LEU A 39 0.37 5.50 1.11
CA LEU A 39 0.45 4.83 2.42
C LEU A 39 1.57 5.42 3.29
N ALA A 40 2.75 5.69 2.69
CA ALA A 40 3.88 6.30 3.40
C ALA A 40 3.61 7.74 3.83
N ASP A 41 2.95 8.53 2.98
CA ASP A 41 2.54 9.89 3.33
C ASP A 41 1.54 9.92 4.48
N ALA A 42 0.62 8.94 4.53
CA ALA A 42 -0.31 8.78 5.64
C ALA A 42 0.39 8.34 6.93
N ALA A 43 1.39 7.46 6.85
CA ALA A 43 2.20 7.06 8.00
C ALA A 43 2.97 8.27 8.56
N ALA A 44 3.66 9.02 7.69
CA ALA A 44 4.35 10.24 8.08
C ALA A 44 3.42 11.26 8.74
N ALA A 45 2.19 11.43 8.21
CA ALA A 45 1.20 12.32 8.81
C ALA A 45 0.75 11.86 10.21
N ALA A 46 0.53 10.55 10.41
CA ALA A 46 0.15 9.99 11.70
C ALA A 46 1.28 10.12 12.74
N GLU A 47 2.54 10.02 12.30
CA GLU A 47 3.74 10.18 13.14
C GLU A 47 4.15 11.65 13.38
N GLY A 48 3.49 12.61 12.73
CA GLY A 48 3.90 14.02 12.77
C GLY A 48 5.25 14.29 12.07
N GLN A 49 5.64 13.44 11.13
CA GLN A 49 6.89 13.52 10.37
C GLN A 49 6.70 14.21 9.01
N PRO A 50 7.76 14.82 8.45
CA PRO A 50 7.74 15.31 7.07
C PRO A 50 7.50 14.16 6.08
N ARG A 51 6.72 14.44 5.03
CA ARG A 51 6.56 13.51 3.90
C ARG A 51 7.89 13.31 3.20
N ARG A 52 8.16 12.07 2.80
CA ARG A 52 9.38 11.66 2.09
C ARG A 52 8.99 10.83 0.89
N THR A 53 9.70 11.02 -0.22
CA THR A 53 9.55 10.15 -1.39
C THR A 53 10.06 8.76 -1.05
N VAL A 54 9.20 7.75 -1.23
CA VAL A 54 9.61 6.34 -1.12
C VAL A 54 10.60 6.06 -2.26
N PRO A 55 11.74 5.40 -2.02
CA PRO A 55 12.65 5.06 -3.11
C PRO A 55 11.99 4.13 -4.14
N ARG A 56 12.13 4.46 -5.43
CA ARG A 56 11.65 3.61 -6.53
C ARG A 56 12.64 2.48 -6.78
N LEU A 57 12.28 1.28 -6.32
CA LEU A 57 13.02 0.03 -6.54
C LEU A 57 12.38 -0.77 -7.69
N ALA A 58 12.86 -1.99 -7.96
CA ALA A 58 12.25 -2.90 -8.93
C ALA A 58 10.80 -3.26 -8.52
N ASP A 59 9.90 -3.42 -9.49
CA ASP A 59 8.48 -3.68 -9.22
C ASP A 59 8.23 -4.95 -8.39
N THR A 60 9.13 -5.92 -8.49
CA THR A 60 9.04 -7.18 -7.76
C THR A 60 9.14 -7.02 -6.24
N VAL A 61 9.60 -5.87 -5.73
CA VAL A 61 9.64 -5.60 -4.28
C VAL A 61 8.41 -4.85 -3.75
N LEU A 62 7.53 -4.36 -4.62
CA LEU A 62 6.33 -3.62 -4.23
C LEU A 62 5.41 -4.38 -3.24
N PRO A 63 5.21 -5.72 -3.36
CA PRO A 63 4.41 -6.47 -2.39
C PRO A 63 4.96 -6.35 -0.96
N ASP A 64 6.28 -6.36 -0.81
CA ASP A 64 6.94 -6.25 0.50
C ASP A 64 6.93 -4.82 1.02
N GLN A 65 7.15 -3.83 0.14
CA GLN A 65 7.01 -2.42 0.52
C GLN A 65 5.62 -2.10 1.06
N ILE A 66 4.55 -2.63 0.46
CA ILE A 66 3.18 -2.46 0.97
C ILE A 66 3.05 -3.02 2.39
N ARG A 67 3.55 -4.24 2.64
CA ARG A 67 3.45 -4.87 3.96
C ARG A 67 4.16 -4.07 5.04
N VAL A 68 5.38 -3.60 4.75
CA VAL A 68 6.17 -2.80 5.68
C VAL A 68 5.46 -1.48 5.98
N ILE A 69 5.07 -0.73 4.96
CA ILE A 69 4.47 0.60 5.15
C ILE A 69 3.11 0.49 5.85
N VAL A 70 2.32 -0.55 5.56
CA VAL A 70 1.05 -0.78 6.27
C VAL A 70 1.30 -1.14 7.73
N ALA A 71 2.33 -1.91 8.05
CA ALA A 71 2.71 -2.18 9.44
C ALA A 71 3.13 -0.90 10.17
N ASP A 72 3.96 -0.07 9.55
CA ASP A 72 4.40 1.23 10.10
C ASP A 72 3.20 2.17 10.30
N LEU A 73 2.32 2.27 9.30
CA LEU A 73 1.10 3.05 9.40
C LEU A 73 0.22 2.56 10.55
N LEU A 74 -0.03 1.26 10.69
CA LEU A 74 -0.83 0.74 11.80
C LEU A 74 -0.18 1.03 13.17
N ALA A 75 1.15 0.97 13.25
CA ALA A 75 1.89 1.33 14.46
C ALA A 75 1.77 2.82 14.80
N ALA A 76 1.66 3.68 13.79
CA ALA A 76 1.40 5.11 13.94
C ALA A 76 -0.06 5.45 14.34
N ALA A 77 -0.94 4.44 14.46
CA ALA A 77 -2.33 4.56 14.91
C ALA A 77 -3.14 5.63 14.16
N PRO A 78 -3.36 5.48 12.84
CA PRO A 78 -4.15 6.41 12.05
C PRO A 78 -5.59 6.46 12.56
N THR A 79 -6.27 7.58 12.29
CA THR A 79 -7.70 7.66 12.55
C THR A 79 -8.47 6.61 11.74
N ALA A 80 -9.61 6.16 12.27
CA ALA A 80 -10.46 5.18 11.57
C ALA A 80 -10.82 5.63 10.14
N SER A 81 -11.14 6.92 9.96
CA SER A 81 -11.44 7.49 8.65
C SER A 81 -10.29 7.39 7.65
N VAL A 82 -9.05 7.59 8.10
CA VAL A 82 -7.84 7.44 7.25
C VAL A 82 -7.63 5.97 6.91
N ALA A 83 -7.77 5.07 7.88
CA ALA A 83 -7.61 3.64 7.67
C ALA A 83 -8.66 3.10 6.67
N GLU A 84 -9.92 3.52 6.78
CA GLU A 84 -11.01 3.14 5.86
C GLU A 84 -10.78 3.65 4.44
N ALA A 85 -10.36 4.91 4.28
CA ALA A 85 -10.06 5.49 2.97
C ALA A 85 -8.89 4.75 2.29
N LEU A 86 -7.83 4.44 3.04
CA LEU A 86 -6.68 3.71 2.52
C LEU A 86 -7.01 2.25 2.19
N ALA A 87 -7.87 1.59 2.98
CA ALA A 87 -8.36 0.25 2.64
C ALA A 87 -9.12 0.27 1.29
N ALA A 88 -9.95 1.29 1.05
CA ALA A 88 -10.64 1.48 -0.22
C ALA A 88 -9.67 1.73 -1.39
N ASP A 89 -8.61 2.51 -1.19
CA ASP A 89 -7.54 2.75 -2.17
C ASP A 89 -6.78 1.47 -2.55
N ILE A 90 -6.42 0.64 -1.54
CA ILE A 90 -5.77 -0.64 -1.78
C ILE A 90 -6.70 -1.56 -2.58
N ARG A 91 -7.97 -1.64 -2.19
CA ARG A 91 -8.97 -2.43 -2.90
C ARG A 91 -9.15 -1.98 -4.34
N ALA A 92 -9.29 -0.68 -4.58
CA ALA A 92 -9.45 -0.12 -5.92
C ALA A 92 -8.22 -0.44 -6.79
N THR A 93 -7.02 -0.28 -6.24
CA THR A 93 -5.77 -0.65 -6.92
C THR A 93 -5.75 -2.13 -7.26
N ARG A 94 -6.07 -3.01 -6.30
CA ARG A 94 -6.12 -4.47 -6.48
C ARG A 94 -7.08 -4.90 -7.59
N LEU A 95 -8.24 -4.26 -7.69
CA LEU A 95 -9.24 -4.54 -8.72
C LEU A 95 -8.86 -4.04 -10.12
N ALA A 96 -7.90 -3.11 -10.22
CA ALA A 96 -7.43 -2.56 -11.49
C ALA A 96 -6.23 -3.31 -12.09
N LEU A 97 -5.66 -4.28 -11.36
CA LEU A 97 -4.45 -5.04 -11.71
C LEU A 97 -4.76 -6.39 -12.37
#